data_AF-A0A6J6JQR8-F1
#
_entry.id   AF-A0A6J6JQR8-F1
#
_cell.length_a   1.000
_cell.length_b   1.000
_cell.length_c   1.000
_cell.angle_alpha   90.00
_cell.angle_beta   90.00
_cell.angle_gamma   90.00
#
_symmetry.space_group_name_H-M   'P 1'
#
loop_
_entity.id
_entity.type
_entity.pdbx_description
1 polymer ?
#
loop_
_entity_poly.entity_id
_entity_poly.type
_entity_poly.pdbx_seq_one_letter_code
_entity_poly.pdbx_strand_id
1 'polypeptide(L)'
;MANKATGRHRADVEINVLESFELRSRRSIRESERARLSRLARKEAKKLAKLQAAERAANPERAQAVSAGRYLVRAQRKIKFYQRRGFRNSVNMAVASGLFATFALPAYAYSPEDAAMSRFSTTDAQAVASAADTQNLTVAAVNTVKYARGSYESANANEIARQETLNAYRTYSGPTAADYVLNPPYSKLDGATILKVAASYVGTPYVFGGETPRGFDCSGYVAFVFAQFGIALPHSVHGQNRMGILIKPEDAVPGDLVIMDDLGHDGIYAGNGNFYHAPRPGDYVKLAPIYTSRIHFVRLGTN
;
A
#
# COMPACT_ATOMS: atom_id res chain seq x y z
N MET A 1 52.92 -8.52 -31.60
CA MET A 1 51.94 -7.67 -30.89
C MET A 1 50.58 -7.83 -31.57
N ALA A 2 49.51 -7.91 -30.79
CA ALA A 2 48.30 -8.68 -31.05
C ALA A 2 47.29 -8.09 -32.06
N ASN A 3 46.58 -8.99 -32.75
CA ASN A 3 45.35 -8.75 -33.52
C ASN A 3 44.21 -8.27 -32.60
N LYS A 4 43.51 -7.21 -32.98
CA LYS A 4 42.22 -6.79 -32.39
C LYS A 4 41.08 -7.06 -33.37
N ALA A 5 40.05 -7.77 -32.90
CA ALA A 5 38.80 -7.98 -33.63
C ALA A 5 37.88 -6.75 -33.47
N THR A 6 37.41 -6.20 -34.60
CA THR A 6 36.40 -5.13 -34.66
C THR A 6 35.00 -5.74 -34.69
N GLY A 7 34.10 -5.17 -33.89
CA GLY A 7 32.78 -5.72 -33.56
C GLY A 7 31.77 -5.71 -34.71
N ARG A 8 30.76 -6.58 -34.58
CA ARG A 8 29.61 -6.73 -35.47
C ARG A 8 28.83 -5.41 -35.61
N HIS A 9 28.74 -4.90 -36.84
CA HIS A 9 27.78 -3.87 -37.21
C HIS A 9 26.35 -4.40 -37.03
N ARG A 10 25.52 -3.71 -36.24
CA ARG A 10 24.06 -3.90 -36.28
C ARG A 10 23.54 -3.21 -37.54
N ALA A 11 22.74 -3.92 -38.31
CA ALA A 11 22.06 -3.36 -39.47
C ALA A 11 21.13 -2.23 -39.01
N ASP A 12 21.34 -1.03 -39.53
CA ASP A 12 20.38 0.06 -39.44
C ASP A 12 19.14 -0.37 -40.22
N VAL A 13 18.06 -0.67 -39.48
CA VAL A 13 16.74 -0.86 -40.07
C VAL A 13 16.09 0.51 -40.11
N GLU A 14 16.09 1.12 -41.29
CA GLU A 14 15.28 2.31 -41.56
C GLU A 14 13.80 1.92 -41.46
N ILE A 15 13.18 2.21 -40.32
CA ILE A 15 11.74 2.00 -40.14
C ILE A 15 11.03 3.21 -40.75
N ASN A 16 10.39 2.98 -41.89
CA ASN A 16 9.60 3.98 -42.58
C ASN A 16 8.42 4.39 -41.69
N VAL A 17 8.42 5.65 -41.21
CA VAL A 17 7.48 6.15 -40.19
C VAL A 17 6.02 6.01 -40.64
N LEU A 18 5.77 6.01 -41.96
CA LEU A 18 4.44 5.84 -42.56
C LEU A 18 3.86 4.43 -42.38
N GLU A 19 4.67 3.36 -42.46
CA GLU A 19 4.19 1.98 -42.22
C GLU A 19 3.79 1.74 -40.76
N SER A 20 4.44 2.45 -39.82
CA SER A 20 4.19 2.30 -38.39
C SER A 20 2.80 2.84 -37.97
N PHE A 21 2.29 3.85 -38.67
CA PHE A 21 0.96 4.42 -38.44
C PHE A 21 -0.15 3.52 -38.98
N GLU A 22 0.06 2.89 -40.14
CA GLU A 22 -0.92 1.99 -40.76
C GLU A 22 -1.06 0.66 -40.00
N LEU A 23 0.02 0.20 -39.35
CA LEU A 23 0.00 -0.99 -38.48
C LEU A 23 -0.74 -0.77 -37.16
N ARG A 24 -0.68 0.43 -36.57
CA ARG A 24 -1.42 0.76 -35.33
C ARG A 24 -2.92 0.86 -35.56
N SER A 25 -3.35 1.43 -36.68
CA SER A 25 -4.78 1.59 -37.01
C SER A 25 -5.48 0.24 -37.25
N ARG A 26 -4.80 -0.72 -37.90
CA ARG A 26 -5.36 -2.08 -38.13
C ARG A 26 -5.38 -2.95 -36.88
N ARG A 27 -4.57 -2.63 -35.86
CA ARG A 27 -4.58 -3.34 -34.57
C ARG A 27 -5.71 -2.86 -33.67
N SER A 28 -5.95 -1.55 -33.61
CA SER A 28 -7.06 -0.98 -32.84
C SER A 28 -8.43 -1.39 -33.40
N ILE A 29 -8.58 -1.47 -34.73
CA ILE A 29 -9.81 -1.97 -35.36
C ILE A 29 -10.07 -3.43 -34.96
N ARG A 30 -9.07 -4.32 -35.05
CA ARG A 30 -9.22 -5.73 -34.65
C ARG A 30 -9.51 -5.91 -33.15
N GLU A 31 -8.94 -5.08 -32.29
CA GLU A 31 -9.24 -5.10 -30.85
C GLU A 31 -10.66 -4.65 -30.56
N SER A 32 -11.15 -3.63 -31.28
CA SER A 32 -12.53 -3.17 -31.17
C SER A 32 -13.55 -4.22 -31.63
N GLU A 33 -13.24 -4.97 -32.69
CA GLU A 33 -14.06 -6.08 -33.19
C GLU A 33 -14.08 -7.25 -32.21
N ARG A 34 -12.93 -7.64 -31.64
CA ARG A 34 -12.85 -8.67 -30.59
C ARG A 34 -13.66 -8.27 -29.36
N ALA A 35 -13.59 -7.00 -28.94
CA ALA A 35 -14.38 -6.48 -27.83
C ALA A 35 -15.89 -6.55 -28.14
N ARG A 36 -16.30 -6.24 -29.39
CA ARG A 36 -17.70 -6.34 -29.82
C ARG A 36 -18.19 -7.78 -29.84
N LEU A 37 -17.41 -8.71 -30.39
CA LEU A 37 -17.74 -10.14 -30.43
C LEU A 37 -17.83 -10.76 -29.03
N SER A 38 -16.90 -10.43 -28.14
CA SER A 38 -16.96 -10.92 -26.74
C SER A 38 -18.21 -10.42 -25.99
N ARG A 39 -18.64 -9.18 -26.26
CA ARG A 39 -19.89 -8.63 -25.69
C ARG A 39 -21.13 -9.35 -26.22
N LEU A 40 -21.14 -9.70 -27.51
CA LEU A 40 -22.21 -10.49 -28.11
C LEU A 40 -22.27 -11.91 -27.55
N ALA A 41 -21.12 -12.59 -27.47
CA ALA A 41 -21.01 -13.92 -26.88
C ALA A 41 -21.49 -13.95 -25.41
N ARG A 42 -21.14 -12.92 -24.62
CA ARG A 42 -21.64 -12.79 -23.24
C ARG A 42 -23.17 -12.57 -23.18
N LYS A 43 -23.74 -11.81 -24.11
CA LYS A 43 -25.20 -11.61 -24.20
C LYS A 43 -25.92 -12.90 -24.58
N GLU A 44 -25.37 -13.67 -25.52
CA GLU A 44 -25.91 -14.97 -25.92
C GLU A 44 -25.79 -16.01 -24.82
N ALA A 45 -24.63 -16.12 -24.16
CA ALA A 45 -24.44 -17.01 -23.01
C ALA A 45 -25.46 -16.70 -21.89
N LYS A 46 -25.75 -15.42 -21.65
CA LYS A 46 -26.76 -15.01 -20.66
C LYS A 46 -28.19 -15.35 -21.10
N LYS A 47 -28.50 -15.24 -22.40
CA LYS A 47 -29.81 -15.68 -22.96
C LYS A 47 -29.95 -17.21 -22.84
N LEU A 48 -28.91 -17.97 -23.20
CA LEU A 48 -28.89 -19.43 -23.09
C LEU A 48 -29.03 -19.88 -21.64
N ALA A 49 -28.29 -19.27 -20.70
CA ALA A 49 -28.41 -19.58 -19.28
C ALA A 49 -29.84 -19.30 -18.75
N LYS A 50 -30.49 -18.24 -19.25
CA LYS A 50 -31.88 -17.93 -18.87
C LYS A 50 -32.88 -18.94 -19.46
N LEU A 51 -32.67 -19.38 -20.70
CA LEU A 51 -33.49 -20.43 -21.33
C LEU A 51 -33.30 -21.78 -20.63
N GLN A 52 -32.06 -22.17 -20.34
CA GLN A 52 -31.74 -23.38 -19.58
C GLN A 52 -32.32 -23.33 -18.16
N ALA A 53 -32.27 -22.17 -17.49
CA ALA A 53 -32.91 -22.01 -16.18
C ALA A 53 -34.44 -22.11 -16.26
N ALA A 54 -35.06 -21.58 -17.32
CA ALA A 54 -36.49 -21.72 -17.55
C ALA A 54 -36.90 -23.17 -17.89
N GLU A 55 -36.11 -23.88 -18.68
CA GLU A 55 -36.33 -25.29 -19.01
C GLU A 55 -36.16 -26.21 -17.79
N ARG A 56 -35.14 -25.95 -16.95
CA ARG A 56 -34.96 -26.63 -15.66
C ARG A 56 -36.11 -26.38 -14.69
N ALA A 57 -36.72 -25.19 -14.73
CA ALA A 57 -37.88 -24.87 -13.92
C ALA A 57 -39.17 -25.51 -14.46
N ALA A 58 -39.27 -25.73 -15.78
CA ALA A 58 -40.41 -26.35 -16.43
C ALA A 58 -40.43 -27.89 -16.34
N ASN A 59 -39.26 -28.52 -16.20
CA ASN A 59 -39.14 -29.99 -16.18
C ASN A 59 -38.36 -30.50 -14.95
N PRO A 60 -39.02 -30.59 -13.77
CA PRO A 60 -38.35 -30.87 -12.49
C PRO A 60 -37.77 -32.28 -12.37
N GLU A 61 -38.25 -33.26 -13.15
CA GLU A 61 -37.73 -34.63 -13.15
C GLU A 61 -36.32 -34.75 -13.77
N ARG A 62 -36.02 -33.97 -14.81
CA ARG A 62 -34.67 -33.91 -15.42
C ARG A 62 -33.62 -33.27 -14.50
N ALA A 63 -34.03 -32.39 -13.59
CA ALA A 63 -33.14 -31.76 -12.62
C ALA A 63 -32.72 -32.71 -11.48
N GLN A 64 -33.51 -33.77 -11.23
CA GLN A 64 -33.18 -34.80 -10.22
C GLN A 64 -32.22 -35.86 -10.75
N ALA A 65 -32.24 -36.17 -12.06
CA ALA A 65 -31.35 -37.17 -12.66
C ALA A 65 -29.85 -36.77 -12.64
N VAL A 66 -29.53 -35.48 -12.49
CA VAL A 66 -28.14 -34.98 -12.41
C VAL A 66 -27.69 -34.71 -10.95
N SER A 67 -28.59 -34.83 -9.97
CA SER A 67 -28.32 -34.48 -8.56
C SER A 67 -28.23 -35.67 -7.62
N ALA A 68 -27.85 -36.86 -8.12
CA ALA A 68 -27.55 -38.04 -7.31
C ALA A 68 -26.26 -37.92 -6.44
N GLY A 69 -25.74 -36.71 -6.22
CA GLY A 69 -24.72 -36.40 -5.23
C GLY A 69 -25.33 -35.56 -4.12
N ARG A 70 -25.61 -36.17 -2.95
CA ARG A 70 -26.21 -35.52 -1.77
C ARG A 70 -25.38 -34.31 -1.32
N TYR A 71 -25.89 -33.11 -1.60
CA TYR A 71 -25.57 -31.90 -0.84
C TYR A 71 -26.89 -31.24 -0.42
N LEU A 72 -27.12 -31.17 0.89
CA LEU A 72 -28.22 -30.42 1.49
C LEU A 72 -27.93 -28.92 1.34
N VAL A 73 -28.38 -28.33 0.22
CA VAL A 73 -28.35 -26.87 0.04
C VAL A 73 -29.45 -26.27 0.92
N ARG A 74 -29.03 -25.66 2.04
CA ARG A 74 -29.92 -24.94 2.96
C ARG A 74 -30.67 -23.84 2.21
N ALA A 75 -32.00 -23.84 2.31
CA ALA A 75 -32.86 -22.86 1.65
C ALA A 75 -32.44 -21.41 1.98
N GLN A 76 -32.13 -20.64 0.93
CA GLN A 76 -31.68 -19.26 1.04
C GLN A 76 -32.86 -18.37 1.46
N ARG A 77 -32.75 -17.71 2.62
CA ARG A 77 -33.81 -16.85 3.18
C ARG A 77 -34.10 -15.67 2.24
N LYS A 78 -35.38 -15.41 1.94
CA LYS A 78 -35.80 -14.27 1.09
C LYS A 78 -35.50 -12.94 1.80
N ILE A 79 -34.46 -12.24 1.34
CA ILE A 79 -34.11 -10.89 1.83
C ILE A 79 -34.92 -9.86 1.02
N LYS A 80 -35.62 -8.96 1.74
CA LYS A 80 -36.38 -7.85 1.16
C LYS A 80 -35.46 -6.98 0.28
N PHE A 81 -35.95 -6.53 -0.88
CA PHE A 81 -35.14 -5.90 -1.93
C PHE A 81 -34.26 -4.73 -1.43
N TYR A 82 -34.78 -3.89 -0.54
CA TYR A 82 -34.07 -2.72 0.00
C TYR A 82 -32.93 -3.08 0.97
N GLN A 83 -32.88 -4.31 1.50
CA GLN A 83 -31.79 -4.78 2.36
C GLN A 83 -30.67 -5.49 1.58
N ARG A 84 -30.81 -5.63 0.25
CA ARG A 84 -29.79 -6.26 -0.58
C ARG A 84 -28.60 -5.32 -0.75
N ARG A 85 -27.39 -5.87 -0.61
CA ARG A 85 -26.10 -5.14 -0.66
C ARG A 85 -25.96 -4.24 -1.91
N GLY A 86 -26.50 -4.69 -3.05
CA GLY A 86 -26.51 -3.91 -4.29
C GLY A 86 -27.30 -2.60 -4.18
N PHE A 87 -28.51 -2.63 -3.60
CA PHE A 87 -29.37 -1.45 -3.48
C PHE A 87 -28.82 -0.43 -2.47
N ARG A 88 -28.27 -0.90 -1.34
CA ARG A 88 -27.63 -0.04 -0.33
C ARG A 88 -26.41 0.70 -0.91
N ASN A 89 -25.62 0.03 -1.75
CA ASN A 89 -24.49 0.67 -2.44
C ASN A 89 -24.95 1.71 -3.46
N SER A 90 -26.07 1.49 -4.16
CA SER A 90 -26.64 2.46 -5.11
C SER A 90 -27.14 3.73 -4.42
N VAL A 91 -27.81 3.60 -3.28
CA VAL A 91 -28.31 4.75 -2.51
C VAL A 91 -27.14 5.54 -1.91
N ASN A 92 -26.13 4.87 -1.35
CA ASN A 92 -24.94 5.53 -0.81
C ASN A 92 -24.13 6.26 -1.91
N MET A 93 -24.05 5.69 -3.12
CA MET A 93 -23.42 6.37 -4.27
C MET A 93 -24.24 7.58 -4.75
N ALA A 94 -25.57 7.52 -4.75
CA ALA A 94 -26.41 8.63 -5.19
C ALA A 94 -26.34 9.85 -4.25
N VAL A 95 -26.24 9.61 -2.93
CA VAL A 95 -26.04 10.67 -1.93
C VAL A 95 -24.64 11.29 -2.07
N ALA A 96 -23.61 10.48 -2.35
CA ALA A 96 -22.27 10.98 -2.61
C ALA A 96 -22.22 11.81 -3.90
N SER A 97 -22.83 11.35 -5.00
CA SER A 97 -22.81 12.08 -6.28
C SER A 97 -23.67 13.35 -6.29
N GLY A 98 -24.71 13.42 -5.46
CA GLY A 98 -25.51 14.64 -5.28
C GLY A 98 -24.75 15.79 -4.60
N LEU A 99 -23.78 15.47 -3.74
CA LEU A 99 -22.94 16.46 -3.04
C LEU A 99 -21.79 17.00 -3.91
N PHE A 100 -21.38 16.28 -4.96
CA PHE A 100 -20.35 16.73 -5.90
C PHE A 100 -20.88 17.60 -7.06
N ALA A 101 -22.19 17.61 -7.32
CA ALA A 101 -22.76 18.30 -8.47
C ALA A 101 -23.04 19.80 -8.28
N THR A 102 -23.02 20.33 -7.04
CA THR A 102 -23.28 21.76 -6.77
C THR A 102 -22.02 22.62 -6.68
N PHE A 103 -20.83 22.04 -6.87
CA PHE A 103 -19.55 22.75 -6.93
C PHE A 103 -18.78 22.52 -8.24
N ALA A 104 -19.49 22.28 -9.34
CA ALA A 104 -18.87 22.14 -10.66
C ALA A 104 -18.50 23.52 -11.25
N LEU A 105 -17.34 24.04 -10.85
CA LEU A 105 -16.49 24.87 -11.70
C LEU A 105 -15.22 24.07 -12.03
N PRO A 106 -14.67 24.16 -13.26
CA PRO A 106 -13.63 23.26 -13.72
C PRO A 106 -12.27 23.71 -13.15
N ALA A 107 -11.76 22.98 -12.17
CA ALA A 107 -10.39 23.09 -11.70
C ALA A 107 -9.70 21.73 -11.87
N TYR A 108 -8.59 21.73 -12.60
CA TYR A 108 -7.66 20.62 -12.74
C TYR A 108 -7.23 20.14 -11.34
N ALA A 109 -7.64 18.93 -10.97
CA ALA A 109 -7.33 18.35 -9.66
C ALA A 109 -5.93 17.72 -9.68
N TYR A 110 -4.97 18.44 -9.10
CA TYR A 110 -3.77 17.88 -8.48
C TYR A 110 -4.12 17.64 -7.00
N SER A 111 -3.92 16.43 -6.50
CA SER A 111 -4.10 16.06 -5.10
C SER A 111 -3.05 16.78 -4.22
N PRO A 112 -3.44 17.41 -3.10
CA PRO A 112 -2.48 18.06 -2.19
C PRO A 112 -1.56 17.06 -1.46
N GLU A 113 -1.89 15.78 -1.51
CA GLU A 113 -1.14 14.67 -0.94
C GLU A 113 0.07 14.28 -1.83
N ASP A 114 -0.04 14.45 -3.15
CA ASP A 114 1.01 14.16 -4.12
C ASP A 114 1.99 15.34 -4.33
N ALA A 115 1.55 16.57 -4.04
CA ALA A 115 2.41 17.76 -4.13
C ALA A 115 3.44 17.84 -2.97
N ALA A 116 3.13 17.23 -1.82
CA ALA A 116 4.01 17.19 -0.65
C ALA A 116 5.26 16.31 -0.84
N MET A 117 5.31 15.51 -1.90
CA MET A 117 6.47 14.69 -2.30
C MET A 117 7.53 15.47 -3.11
N SER A 118 7.27 16.74 -3.45
CA SER A 118 8.26 17.58 -4.14
C SER A 118 9.09 18.38 -3.13
N ARG A 119 10.32 17.90 -2.89
CA ARG A 119 11.33 18.53 -2.02
C ARG A 119 11.55 20.00 -2.39
N PHE A 120 10.96 20.93 -1.63
CA PHE A 120 11.31 22.35 -1.66
C PHE A 120 11.59 22.86 -0.24
N SER A 121 12.75 22.51 0.29
CA SER A 121 13.29 23.09 1.52
C SER A 121 14.02 24.39 1.18
N THR A 122 13.36 25.52 1.39
CA THR A 122 14.02 26.83 1.49
C THR A 122 13.64 27.45 2.82
N THR A 123 14.64 27.99 3.51
CA THR A 123 14.53 28.54 4.87
C THR A 123 13.94 29.96 4.90
N ASP A 124 13.47 30.48 3.76
CA ASP A 124 12.90 31.83 3.69
C ASP A 124 11.63 31.87 2.81
N ALA A 125 10.48 31.70 3.45
CA ALA A 125 9.17 31.60 2.80
C ALA A 125 8.70 32.94 2.18
N GLN A 126 9.25 34.07 2.65
CA GLN A 126 8.89 35.41 2.16
C GLN A 126 9.52 35.71 0.79
N ALA A 127 10.70 35.13 0.52
CA ALA A 127 11.42 35.32 -0.75
C ALA A 127 10.78 34.52 -1.91
N VAL A 128 10.19 33.36 -1.62
CA VAL A 128 9.54 32.51 -2.64
C VAL A 128 8.19 33.06 -3.07
N ALA A 129 7.42 33.64 -2.13
CA ALA A 129 6.14 34.28 -2.44
C ALA A 129 6.29 35.55 -3.29
N SER A 130 7.49 36.14 -3.34
CA SER A 130 7.78 37.37 -4.08
C SER A 130 8.46 37.11 -5.44
N ALA A 131 8.75 35.86 -5.79
CA ALA A 131 9.35 35.50 -7.06
C ALA A 131 8.28 35.52 -8.17
N ALA A 132 8.38 36.49 -9.08
CA ALA A 132 7.38 36.81 -10.10
C ALA A 132 7.09 35.70 -11.14
N ASP A 133 7.74 34.54 -11.05
CA ASP A 133 7.65 33.43 -12.01
C ASP A 133 7.31 32.07 -11.38
N THR A 134 6.65 32.05 -10.22
CA THR A 134 6.10 30.78 -9.71
C THR A 134 4.72 30.54 -10.31
N GLN A 135 4.63 29.51 -11.16
CA GLN A 135 3.41 29.02 -11.81
C GLN A 135 2.31 28.60 -10.80
N ASN A 136 1.63 29.56 -10.18
CA ASN A 136 0.44 29.33 -9.34
C ASN A 136 0.55 28.16 -8.33
N LEU A 137 1.73 27.96 -7.71
CA LEU A 137 1.87 27.04 -6.59
C LEU A 137 1.22 27.68 -5.36
N THR A 138 -0.05 27.37 -5.13
CA THR A 138 -0.73 27.73 -3.89
C THR A 138 -0.18 26.87 -2.76
N VAL A 139 0.55 27.50 -1.84
CA VAL A 139 1.00 26.86 -0.60
C VAL A 139 -0.24 26.41 0.17
N ALA A 140 -0.52 25.11 0.19
CA ALA A 140 -1.81 24.54 0.58
C ALA A 140 -2.21 24.80 2.04
N ALA A 141 -1.26 25.10 2.92
CA ALA A 141 -1.48 25.82 4.16
C ALA A 141 -0.12 26.07 4.79
N VAL A 142 0.27 27.34 4.92
CA VAL A 142 1.16 27.69 6.02
C VAL A 142 0.31 27.51 7.26
N ASN A 143 0.66 26.58 8.15
CA ASN A 143 0.16 26.63 9.53
C ASN A 143 0.80 27.86 10.17
N THR A 144 0.31 29.04 9.78
CA THR A 144 0.65 30.30 10.39
C THR A 144 -0.01 30.24 11.74
N VAL A 145 0.77 29.83 12.74
CA VAL A 145 0.46 30.17 14.12
C VAL A 145 0.37 31.70 14.10
N LYS A 146 -0.85 32.24 14.07
CA LYS A 146 -1.09 33.67 14.17
C LYS A 146 -0.62 34.06 15.55
N TYR A 147 0.62 34.51 15.66
CA TYR A 147 1.13 35.13 16.88
C TYR A 147 0.39 36.46 17.05
N ALA A 148 -0.73 36.46 17.75
CA ALA A 148 -1.35 37.68 18.23
C ALA A 148 -0.39 38.29 19.27
N ARG A 149 0.11 39.49 18.99
CA ARG A 149 1.01 40.22 19.88
C ARG A 149 0.25 40.51 21.19
N GLY A 150 0.51 39.75 22.24
CA GLY A 150 -0.14 39.90 23.56
C GLY A 150 -0.78 38.64 24.13
N SER A 151 -0.95 37.56 23.37
CA SER A 151 -1.34 36.24 23.89
C SER A 151 -0.24 35.23 23.64
N TYR A 152 0.53 34.90 24.68
CA TYR A 152 1.38 33.72 24.66
C TYR A 152 0.63 32.61 25.39
N GLU A 153 0.31 31.53 24.68
CA GLU A 153 0.17 30.25 25.36
C GLU A 153 1.57 29.67 25.47
N SER A 154 1.99 29.28 26.68
CA SER A 154 3.24 28.55 26.83
C SER A 154 3.12 27.26 26.04
N ALA A 155 3.89 27.12 24.96
CA ALA A 155 3.96 25.87 24.23
C ALA A 155 4.37 24.77 25.22
N ASN A 156 3.51 23.76 25.37
CA ASN A 156 3.78 22.65 26.26
C ASN A 156 5.07 21.96 25.80
N ALA A 157 6.01 21.67 26.72
CA ALA A 157 7.32 21.12 26.39
C ALA A 157 7.23 19.86 25.48
N ASN A 158 6.17 19.07 25.66
CA ASN A 158 5.89 17.88 24.85
C ASN A 158 5.58 18.22 23.38
N GLU A 159 4.92 19.35 23.11
CA GLU A 159 4.58 19.76 21.75
C GLU A 159 5.83 20.24 21.01
N ILE A 160 6.72 20.97 21.68
CA ILE A 160 8.01 21.38 21.11
C ILE A 160 8.84 20.14 20.71
N ALA A 161 8.99 19.18 21.63
CA ALA A 161 9.73 17.94 21.36
C ALA A 161 9.11 17.12 20.21
N ARG A 162 7.77 17.11 20.10
CA ARG A 162 7.06 16.49 18.97
C ARG A 162 7.40 17.16 17.64
N GLN A 163 7.39 18.50 17.59
CA GLN A 163 7.71 19.26 16.38
C GLN A 163 9.17 19.05 15.95
N GLU A 164 10.11 19.05 16.89
CA GLU A 164 11.52 18.76 16.63
C GLU A 164 11.70 17.35 16.03
N THR A 165 11.04 16.35 16.61
CA THR A 165 11.05 14.96 16.09
C THR A 165 10.52 14.89 14.66
N LEU A 166 9.41 15.58 14.37
CA LEU A 166 8.82 15.63 13.03
C LEU A 166 9.72 16.34 12.02
N ASN A 167 10.39 17.42 12.44
CA ASN A 167 11.33 18.14 11.58
C ASN A 167 12.56 17.27 11.27
N ALA A 168 13.12 16.60 12.28
CA ALA A 168 14.22 15.65 12.11
C ALA A 168 13.85 14.53 11.13
N TYR A 169 12.64 13.96 11.27
CA TYR A 169 12.09 12.98 10.34
C TYR A 169 12.03 13.49 8.90
N ARG A 170 11.47 14.69 8.68
CA ARG A 170 11.32 15.30 7.35
C ARG A 170 12.66 15.60 6.66
N THR A 171 13.70 15.86 7.45
CA THR A 171 15.04 16.18 6.93
C THR A 171 15.91 14.94 6.64
N TYR A 172 15.38 13.73 6.84
CA TYR A 172 16.12 12.51 6.55
C TYR A 172 16.50 12.41 5.06
N SER A 173 17.80 12.21 4.80
CA SER A 173 18.37 12.13 3.44
C SER A 173 19.07 10.79 3.17
N GLY A 174 18.98 9.83 4.09
CA GLY A 174 19.59 8.51 3.93
C GLY A 174 18.74 7.54 3.10
N PRO A 175 19.18 6.27 2.99
CA PRO A 175 18.46 5.24 2.25
C PRO A 175 17.06 5.00 2.81
N THR A 176 16.10 4.84 1.90
CA THR A 176 14.72 4.44 2.19
C THR A 176 14.58 2.92 2.18
N ALA A 177 13.42 2.41 2.64
CA ALA A 177 13.10 0.99 2.50
C ALA A 177 13.14 0.54 1.02
N ALA A 178 12.65 1.36 0.09
CA ALA A 178 12.70 1.05 -1.34
C ALA A 178 14.16 0.94 -1.86
N ASP A 179 15.06 1.82 -1.41
CA ASP A 179 16.48 1.77 -1.81
C ASP A 179 17.15 0.49 -1.32
N TYR A 180 16.85 0.05 -0.08
CA TYR A 180 17.35 -1.19 0.46
C TYR A 180 16.80 -2.43 -0.25
N VAL A 181 15.52 -2.41 -0.68
CA VAL A 181 14.97 -3.51 -1.48
C VAL A 181 15.69 -3.65 -2.82
N LEU A 182 16.05 -2.53 -3.46
CA LEU A 182 16.78 -2.55 -4.74
C LEU A 182 18.22 -3.04 -4.59
N ASN A 183 18.90 -2.64 -3.51
CA ASN A 183 20.29 -3.00 -3.24
C ASN A 183 20.45 -3.50 -1.80
N PRO A 184 20.02 -4.73 -1.49
CA PRO A 184 20.03 -5.23 -0.12
C PRO A 184 21.47 -5.51 0.35
N PRO A 185 21.91 -4.94 1.48
CA PRO A 185 23.22 -5.23 2.04
C PRO A 185 23.35 -6.69 2.53
N TYR A 186 22.24 -7.36 2.83
CA TYR A 186 22.21 -8.74 3.28
C TYR A 186 21.50 -9.63 2.27
N SER A 187 22.14 -10.75 1.89
CA SER A 187 21.62 -11.68 0.88
C SER A 187 20.88 -12.89 1.44
N LYS A 188 20.89 -13.09 2.76
CA LYS A 188 20.28 -14.24 3.44
C LYS A 188 19.43 -13.78 4.62
N LEU A 189 18.31 -14.46 4.83
CA LEU A 189 17.39 -14.24 5.96
C LEU A 189 17.83 -15.05 7.18
N ASP A 190 18.93 -14.61 7.78
CA ASP A 190 19.44 -15.19 9.02
C ASP A 190 18.86 -14.45 10.24
N GLY A 191 18.28 -15.20 11.18
CA GLY A 191 17.65 -14.65 12.39
C GLY A 191 18.61 -13.81 13.23
N ALA A 192 19.86 -14.25 13.42
CA ALA A 192 20.84 -13.50 14.21
C ALA A 192 21.18 -12.16 13.56
N THR A 193 21.33 -12.15 12.22
CA THR A 193 21.56 -10.93 11.45
C THR A 193 20.35 -10.00 11.49
N ILE A 194 19.13 -10.54 11.36
CA ILE A 194 17.88 -9.77 11.50
C ILE A 194 17.82 -9.08 12.86
N LEU A 195 18.12 -9.79 13.96
CA LEU A 195 18.13 -9.20 15.29
C LEU A 195 19.19 -8.11 15.46
N LYS A 196 20.38 -8.29 14.87
CA LYS A 196 21.43 -7.28 14.91
C LYS A 196 21.00 -5.99 14.21
N VAL A 197 20.35 -6.12 13.04
CA VAL A 197 19.81 -4.99 12.29
C VAL A 197 18.67 -4.34 13.07
N ALA A 198 17.72 -5.12 13.58
CA ALA A 198 16.62 -4.67 14.42
C ALA A 198 17.12 -3.85 15.62
N ALA A 199 18.13 -4.37 16.33
CA ALA A 199 18.75 -3.74 17.48
C ALA A 199 19.43 -2.40 17.16
N SER A 200 19.99 -2.23 15.95
CA SER A 200 20.69 -0.97 15.58
C SER A 200 19.79 0.26 15.53
N TYR A 201 18.47 0.07 15.46
CA TYR A 201 17.49 1.15 15.43
C TYR A 201 16.84 1.41 16.80
N VAL A 202 17.23 0.68 17.85
CA VAL A 202 16.77 0.95 19.21
C VAL A 202 17.10 2.39 19.60
N GLY A 203 16.13 3.08 20.20
CA GLY A 203 16.20 4.50 20.53
C GLY A 203 15.67 5.44 19.44
N THR A 204 15.35 4.94 18.24
CA THR A 204 14.67 5.76 17.21
C THR A 204 13.28 6.16 17.71
N PRO A 205 12.89 7.44 17.67
CA PRO A 205 11.60 7.88 18.20
C PRO A 205 10.43 7.33 17.38
N TYR A 206 9.27 7.19 18.03
CA TYR A 206 8.05 6.87 17.33
C TYR A 206 7.51 8.07 16.55
N VAL A 207 7.24 7.87 15.26
CA VAL A 207 6.52 8.82 14.41
C VAL A 207 5.42 8.05 13.69
N PHE A 208 4.17 8.49 13.83
CA PHE A 208 3.04 7.86 13.14
C PHE A 208 3.21 7.98 11.62
N GLY A 209 3.13 6.86 10.89
CA GLY A 209 3.45 6.79 9.47
C GLY A 209 4.95 6.87 9.17
N GLY A 210 5.80 6.71 10.19
CA GLY A 210 7.25 6.78 10.06
C GLY A 210 7.86 5.48 9.51
N GLU A 211 8.76 5.60 8.55
CA GLU A 211 9.46 4.47 7.92
C GLU A 211 10.97 4.70 7.77
N THR A 212 11.57 5.57 8.59
CA THR A 212 13.00 5.93 8.47
C THR A 212 13.74 5.91 9.82
N PRO A 213 15.09 5.85 9.84
CA PRO A 213 15.91 5.94 11.06
C PRO A 213 15.85 7.28 11.80
N ARG A 214 14.96 8.19 11.41
CA ARG A 214 14.62 9.41 12.16
C ARG A 214 13.26 9.33 12.84
N GLY A 215 12.46 8.31 12.53
CA GLY A 215 11.13 8.11 13.08
C GLY A 215 10.46 6.89 12.47
N PHE A 216 10.00 5.98 13.33
CA PHE A 216 9.29 4.78 12.90
C PHE A 216 7.90 4.67 13.54
N ASP A 217 6.95 4.10 12.83
CA ASP A 217 5.84 3.40 13.48
C ASP A 217 6.08 1.88 13.49
N CYS A 218 5.13 1.11 14.02
CA CYS A 218 5.26 -0.34 14.20
C CYS A 218 5.61 -1.05 12.89
N SER A 219 4.73 -0.93 11.89
CA SER A 219 4.88 -1.64 10.62
C SER A 219 5.99 -1.03 9.75
N GLY A 220 6.25 0.28 9.85
CA GLY A 220 7.32 0.96 9.13
C GLY A 220 8.70 0.54 9.64
N TYR A 221 8.84 0.35 10.95
CA TYR A 221 10.05 -0.23 11.54
C TYR A 221 10.32 -1.64 10.98
N VAL A 222 9.31 -2.51 11.01
CA VAL A 222 9.43 -3.88 10.50
C VAL A 222 9.79 -3.86 9.01
N ALA A 223 9.08 -3.07 8.20
CA ALA A 223 9.33 -2.96 6.77
C ALA A 223 10.76 -2.49 6.48
N PHE A 224 11.26 -1.51 7.22
CA PHE A 224 12.61 -0.98 7.03
C PHE A 224 13.72 -1.97 7.41
N VAL A 225 13.52 -2.77 8.47
CA VAL A 225 14.47 -3.82 8.85
C VAL A 225 14.54 -4.88 7.75
N PHE A 226 13.39 -5.39 7.29
CA PHE A 226 13.33 -6.46 6.30
C PHE A 226 13.70 -6.00 4.88
N ALA A 227 13.53 -4.72 4.56
CA ALA A 227 14.01 -4.14 3.31
C ALA A 227 15.53 -4.34 3.12
N GLN A 228 16.33 -4.29 4.18
CA GLN A 228 17.78 -4.53 4.11
C GLN A 228 18.17 -5.96 3.74
N PHE A 229 17.21 -6.89 3.80
CA PHE A 229 17.32 -8.27 3.35
C PHE A 229 16.66 -8.49 1.99
N GLY A 230 16.24 -7.42 1.31
CA GLY A 230 15.59 -7.47 0.00
C GLY A 230 14.10 -7.79 0.05
N ILE A 231 13.48 -7.84 1.24
CA ILE A 231 12.04 -8.11 1.36
C ILE A 231 11.27 -6.80 1.36
N ALA A 232 10.48 -6.59 0.31
CA ALA A 232 9.50 -5.52 0.28
C ALA A 232 8.27 -5.90 1.12
N LEU A 233 8.09 -5.23 2.26
CA LEU A 233 6.90 -5.35 3.09
C LEU A 233 5.99 -4.13 2.90
N PRO A 234 4.67 -4.31 2.89
CA PRO A 234 3.75 -3.19 2.92
C PRO A 234 3.86 -2.44 4.25
N HIS A 235 3.70 -1.12 4.23
CA HIS A 235 3.64 -0.28 5.43
C HIS A 235 2.26 -0.40 6.11
N SER A 236 1.93 -1.60 6.55
CA SER A 236 0.69 -1.92 7.26
C SER A 236 0.78 -3.30 7.91
N VAL A 237 0.46 -3.38 9.20
CA VAL A 237 0.33 -4.64 9.96
C VAL A 237 -0.55 -5.66 9.21
N HIS A 238 -1.66 -5.18 8.63
CA HIS A 238 -2.61 -6.02 7.88
C HIS A 238 -1.97 -6.61 6.62
N GLY A 239 -1.13 -5.82 5.94
CA GLY A 239 -0.40 -6.27 4.77
C GLY A 239 0.68 -7.26 5.15
N GLN A 240 1.48 -6.95 6.17
CA GLN A 240 2.61 -7.77 6.63
C GLN A 240 2.17 -9.14 7.13
N ASN A 241 1.04 -9.21 7.84
CA ASN A 241 0.42 -10.47 8.25
C ASN A 241 0.20 -11.45 7.07
N ARG A 242 -0.01 -10.94 5.84
CA ARG A 242 -0.27 -11.76 4.65
C ARG A 242 0.97 -12.12 3.84
N MET A 243 2.16 -11.65 4.24
CA MET A 243 3.39 -11.79 3.45
C MET A 243 4.15 -13.10 3.69
N GLY A 244 3.84 -13.84 4.75
CA GLY A 244 4.58 -15.03 5.16
C GLY A 244 3.71 -16.22 5.52
N ILE A 245 4.33 -17.24 6.11
CA ILE A 245 3.66 -18.41 6.66
C ILE A 245 3.34 -18.20 8.13
N LEU A 246 2.17 -18.67 8.57
CA LEU A 246 1.79 -18.65 9.98
C LEU A 246 2.61 -19.70 10.74
N ILE A 247 3.22 -19.28 11.85
CA ILE A 247 4.06 -20.12 12.70
C ILE A 247 3.37 -20.34 14.04
N LYS A 248 3.44 -21.58 14.54
CA LYS A 248 2.96 -21.89 15.88
C LYS A 248 3.87 -21.24 16.93
N PRO A 249 3.35 -20.81 18.10
CA PRO A 249 4.18 -20.21 19.14
C PRO A 249 5.40 -21.06 19.56
N GLU A 250 5.26 -22.38 19.58
CA GLU A 250 6.33 -23.34 19.89
C GLU A 250 7.43 -23.43 18.82
N ASP A 251 7.12 -23.08 17.58
CA ASP A 251 8.03 -23.12 16.42
C ASP A 251 8.60 -21.72 16.10
N ALA A 252 8.22 -20.70 16.88
CA ALA A 252 8.64 -19.32 16.67
C ALA A 252 10.14 -19.16 16.98
N VAL A 253 10.88 -18.58 16.04
CA VAL A 253 12.32 -18.35 16.15
C VAL A 253 12.65 -16.86 16.04
N PRO A 254 13.77 -16.40 16.63
CA PRO A 254 14.16 -15.01 16.50
C PRO A 254 14.28 -14.58 15.04
N GLY A 255 13.68 -13.44 14.71
CA GLY A 255 13.52 -12.95 13.34
C GLY A 255 12.13 -13.20 12.74
N ASP A 256 11.27 -14.01 13.36
CA ASP A 256 9.86 -14.07 12.97
C ASP A 256 9.14 -12.75 13.30
N LEU A 257 8.08 -12.43 12.57
CA LEU A 257 7.20 -11.31 12.93
C LEU A 257 6.31 -11.70 14.10
N VAL A 258 6.12 -10.79 15.05
CA VAL A 258 5.07 -10.86 16.07
C VAL A 258 3.94 -9.95 15.60
N ILE A 259 2.76 -10.52 15.35
CA ILE A 259 1.57 -9.78 14.93
C ILE A 259 0.52 -9.90 16.04
N MET A 260 -0.08 -8.79 16.46
CA MET A 260 -1.23 -8.83 17.37
C MET A 260 -2.49 -9.28 16.64
N ASP A 261 -3.33 -10.07 17.30
CA ASP A 261 -4.53 -10.66 16.67
C ASP A 261 -5.57 -9.61 16.22
N ASP A 262 -5.55 -8.43 16.82
CA ASP A 262 -6.39 -7.29 16.42
C ASP A 262 -5.80 -6.50 15.24
N LEU A 263 -4.61 -6.90 14.75
CA LEU A 263 -3.85 -6.24 13.69
C LEU A 263 -3.51 -4.77 13.99
N GLY A 264 -3.55 -4.38 15.27
CA GLY A 264 -3.24 -3.02 15.71
C GLY A 264 -1.75 -2.73 15.81
N HIS A 265 -0.92 -3.77 15.93
CA HIS A 265 0.52 -3.62 16.18
C HIS A 265 1.32 -4.84 15.75
N ASP A 266 2.58 -4.63 15.41
CA ASP A 266 3.56 -5.66 15.06
C ASP A 266 4.98 -5.35 15.58
N GLY A 267 5.85 -6.34 15.45
CA GLY A 267 7.27 -6.23 15.74
C GLY A 267 8.05 -7.47 15.31
N ILE A 268 9.32 -7.54 15.69
CA ILE A 268 10.24 -8.61 15.31
C ILE A 268 10.57 -9.44 16.55
N TYR A 269 10.25 -10.73 16.52
CA TYR A 269 10.47 -11.64 17.64
C TYR A 269 11.96 -11.76 17.95
N ALA A 270 12.33 -11.54 19.20
CA ALA A 270 13.71 -11.56 19.68
C ALA A 270 14.03 -12.83 20.50
N GLY A 271 13.07 -13.76 20.62
CA GLY A 271 13.19 -14.93 21.49
C GLY A 271 12.83 -14.63 22.94
N ASN A 272 12.66 -15.68 23.74
CA ASN A 272 12.37 -15.61 25.18
C ASN A 272 11.15 -14.72 25.53
N GLY A 273 10.13 -14.70 24.66
CA GLY A 273 8.94 -13.87 24.86
C GLY A 273 9.18 -12.36 24.67
N ASN A 274 10.30 -11.95 24.07
CA ASN A 274 10.62 -10.55 23.77
C ASN A 274 10.52 -10.27 22.28
N PHE A 275 10.38 -9.00 21.93
CA PHE A 275 10.32 -8.51 20.56
C PHE A 275 10.85 -7.07 20.45
N TYR A 276 11.38 -6.73 19.28
CA TYR A 276 11.69 -5.35 18.92
C TYR A 276 10.47 -4.70 18.27
N HIS A 277 10.09 -3.52 18.75
CA HIS A 277 8.95 -2.80 18.20
C HIS A 277 9.06 -1.29 18.37
N ALA A 278 8.30 -0.53 17.58
CA ALA A 278 8.06 0.89 17.75
C ALA A 278 6.66 1.11 18.36
N PRO A 279 6.53 1.28 19.69
CA PRO A 279 5.26 1.13 20.42
C PRO A 279 4.20 2.19 20.12
N ARG A 280 4.48 3.47 20.37
CA ARG A 280 3.49 4.56 20.35
C ARG A 280 4.14 5.94 20.41
N PRO A 281 3.42 7.04 20.10
CA PRO A 281 3.93 8.39 20.25
C PRO A 281 4.48 8.69 21.65
N GLY A 282 5.60 9.40 21.70
CA GLY A 282 6.30 9.73 22.97
C GLY A 282 7.20 8.62 23.51
N ASP A 283 7.34 7.52 22.76
CA ASP A 283 8.19 6.38 23.09
C ASP A 283 9.11 6.09 21.89
N TYR A 284 9.99 5.10 22.03
CA TYR A 284 11.06 4.80 21.07
C TYR A 284 11.13 3.32 20.75
N VAL A 285 11.77 2.98 19.63
CA VAL A 285 12.08 1.60 19.26
C VAL A 285 12.86 0.94 20.40
N LYS A 286 12.39 -0.20 20.89
CA LYS A 286 13.02 -0.91 22.00
C LYS A 286 12.78 -2.41 21.93
N LEU A 287 13.64 -3.13 22.65
CA LEU A 287 13.38 -4.51 23.04
C LEU A 287 12.43 -4.48 24.25
N ALA A 288 11.31 -5.18 24.16
CA ALA A 288 10.33 -5.28 25.24
C ALA A 288 9.79 -6.71 25.35
N PRO A 289 9.25 -7.11 26.51
CA PRO A 289 8.44 -8.31 26.60
C PRO A 289 7.16 -8.13 25.77
N ILE A 290 6.72 -9.21 25.12
CA ILE A 290 5.42 -9.25 24.47
C ILE A 290 4.36 -9.12 25.57
N TYR A 291 3.63 -8.02 25.55
CA TYR A 291 2.73 -7.62 26.65
C TYR A 291 1.31 -8.19 26.56
N THR A 292 1.03 -9.02 25.54
CA THR A 292 -0.29 -9.64 25.33
C THR A 292 -0.12 -11.07 24.83
N SER A 293 -1.02 -11.96 25.25
CA SER A 293 -1.06 -13.35 24.76
C SER A 293 -1.78 -13.48 23.42
N ARG A 294 -2.44 -12.42 22.94
CA ARG A 294 -3.22 -12.40 21.69
C ARG A 294 -2.32 -12.05 20.50
N ILE A 295 -1.42 -12.96 20.20
CA ILE A 295 -0.44 -12.82 19.11
C ILE A 295 -0.37 -14.09 18.27
N HIS A 296 0.10 -13.91 17.05
CA HIS A 296 0.56 -14.99 16.19
C HIS A 296 1.87 -14.60 15.51
N PHE A 297 2.61 -15.61 15.05
CA PHE A 297 3.91 -15.42 14.41
C PHE A 297 3.80 -15.59 12.91
N VAL A 298 4.52 -14.76 12.15
CA VAL A 298 4.61 -14.86 10.69
C VAL A 298 6.07 -14.94 10.28
N ARG A 299 6.43 -15.97 9.50
CA ARG A 299 7.78 -16.15 8.95
C ARG A 299 7.81 -15.79 7.48
N LEU A 300 8.67 -14.85 7.11
CA LEU A 300 8.73 -14.25 5.77
C LEU A 300 9.57 -15.06 4.77
N GLY A 301 10.36 -16.04 5.23
CA GLY A 301 11.14 -16.93 4.38
C GLY A 301 11.69 -18.12 5.15
N THR A 302 11.91 -19.23 4.46
CA THR A 302 12.60 -20.41 4.98
C THR A 302 14.05 -20.37 4.50
N ASN A 303 15.00 -20.53 5.40
CA ASN A 303 16.40 -20.81 5.04
C ASN A 303 16.54 -22.12 4.28
#